data_AF-A0A8I1GGK6-F1
#
_entry.id   AF-A0A8I1GGK6-F1
#
_cell.length_a   1.000
_cell.length_b   1.000
_cell.length_c   1.000
_cell.angle_alpha   90.00
_cell.angle_beta   90.00
_cell.angle_gamma   90.00
#
_symmetry.space_group_name_H-M   'P 1'
#
loop_
_entity.id
_entity.type
_entity.pdbx_description
1 polymer ?
#
loop_
_entity_poly.entity_id
_entity_poly.type
_entity_poly.pdbx_seq_one_letter_code
_entity_poly.pdbx_strand_id
1 'polypeptide(L)'
;MQSRDIEICNRIGQLLYDTAPDTARKIVMRAKLAPEGDAVRFEFDSINESGEANWFLAPTNVNSELMNLLNEHRDFFVSQNQPPWREFNFTMDVEAEKFSLKLNYD
;
A
#
# COMPACT_ATOMS: atom_id res chain seq x y z
N MET A 1 3.86 17.27 -14.31
CA MET A 1 3.69 17.14 -12.85
C MET A 1 2.97 15.83 -12.62
N GLN A 2 3.52 14.91 -11.82
CA GLN A 2 2.79 13.70 -11.45
C GLN A 2 1.61 14.09 -10.54
N SER A 3 0.53 13.32 -10.59
CA SER A 3 -0.63 13.54 -9.71
C SER A 3 -0.29 13.13 -8.28
N ARG A 4 -0.90 13.78 -7.27
CA ARG A 4 -0.56 13.60 -5.86
C ARG A 4 -0.73 12.15 -5.38
N ASP A 5 -1.75 11.46 -5.87
CA ASP A 5 -1.98 10.03 -5.61
C ASP A 5 -0.81 9.16 -6.10
N ILE A 6 -0.25 9.46 -7.28
CA ILE A 6 0.91 8.74 -7.82
C ILE A 6 2.17 8.99 -6.99
N GLU A 7 2.40 10.22 -6.53
CA GLU A 7 3.52 10.54 -5.62
C GLU A 7 3.42 9.74 -4.32
N ILE A 8 2.21 9.65 -3.75
CA ILE A 8 1.96 8.86 -2.54
C ILE A 8 2.17 7.37 -2.80
N CYS A 9 1.65 6.85 -3.92
CA CYS A 9 1.84 5.45 -4.31
C CYS A 9 3.32 5.10 -4.51
N ASN A 10 4.13 6.00 -5.08
CA ASN A 10 5.57 5.79 -5.22
C ASN A 10 6.26 5.69 -3.85
N ARG A 11 5.89 6.54 -2.88
CA ARG A 11 6.43 6.47 -1.51
C ARG A 11 6.02 5.18 -0.80
N ILE A 12 4.76 4.75 -0.97
CA ILE A 12 4.29 3.46 -0.46
C ILE A 12 5.11 2.31 -1.08
N GLY A 13 5.29 2.32 -2.40
CA GLY A 13 6.10 1.31 -3.09
C GLY A 13 7.52 1.22 -2.56
N GLN A 14 8.19 2.36 -2.35
CA GLN A 14 9.54 2.38 -1.79
C GLN A 14 9.58 1.77 -0.37
N LEU A 15 8.66 2.16 0.51
CA LEU A 15 8.59 1.59 1.86
C LEU A 15 8.39 0.07 1.85
N LEU A 16 7.53 -0.42 0.94
CA LEU A 16 7.27 -1.84 0.79
C LEU A 16 8.52 -2.57 0.28
N TYR A 17 9.21 -2.02 -0.72
CA TYR A 17 10.44 -2.57 -1.26
C TYR A 17 11.54 -2.67 -0.18
N ASP A 18 11.75 -1.60 0.59
CA ASP A 18 12.76 -1.55 1.64
C ASP A 18 12.47 -2.50 2.81
N THR A 19 11.22 -2.94 2.96
CA THR A 19 10.76 -3.78 4.06
C THR A 19 10.61 -5.26 3.68
N ALA A 20 10.35 -5.54 2.40
CA ALA A 20 10.10 -6.89 1.94
C ALA A 20 11.36 -7.77 2.02
N PRO A 21 11.20 -9.10 2.13
CA PRO A 21 12.33 -10.02 2.00
C PRO A 21 13.03 -9.86 0.63
N ASP A 22 14.37 -10.00 0.61
CA ASP A 22 15.18 -9.91 -0.63
C ASP A 22 14.74 -10.87 -1.74
N THR A 23 14.05 -11.95 -1.39
CA THR A 23 13.53 -12.95 -2.33
C THR A 23 12.21 -12.54 -3.01
N ALA A 24 11.63 -11.40 -2.62
CA ALA A 24 10.36 -10.92 -3.16
C ALA A 24 10.50 -10.47 -4.62
N ARG A 25 9.70 -11.08 -5.50
CA ARG A 25 9.48 -10.64 -6.88
C ARG A 25 8.22 -9.81 -7.01
N LYS A 26 7.23 -10.05 -6.13
CA LYS A 26 6.08 -9.16 -5.95
C LYS A 26 5.81 -8.95 -4.47
N ILE A 27 5.28 -7.78 -4.15
CA ILE A 27 4.87 -7.41 -2.80
C ILE A 27 3.41 -7.01 -2.85
N VAL A 28 2.57 -7.66 -2.06
CA VAL A 28 1.13 -7.37 -1.96
C VAL A 28 0.84 -6.83 -0.57
N MET A 29 0.39 -5.58 -0.51
CA MET A 29 -0.13 -4.96 0.69
C MET A 29 -1.65 -4.89 0.59
N ARG A 30 -2.34 -5.35 1.64
CA ARG A 30 -3.78 -5.14 1.83
C ARG A 30 -3.97 -4.32 3.09
N ALA A 31 -4.57 -3.15 2.94
CA ALA A 31 -4.88 -2.27 4.06
C ALA A 31 -6.39 -2.07 4.16
N LYS A 32 -6.93 -2.21 5.37
CA LYS A 32 -8.32 -1.87 5.69
C LYS A 32 -8.34 -0.74 6.70
N LEU A 33 -8.86 0.41 6.28
CA LEU A 33 -8.98 1.61 7.11
C LEU A 33 -10.34 1.62 7.81
N ALA A 34 -10.33 2.04 9.08
CA ALA A 34 -11.55 2.37 9.78
C ALA A 34 -12.26 3.56 9.09
N PRO A 35 -13.61 3.62 9.12
CA PRO A 35 -14.37 4.75 8.61
C PRO A 35 -13.85 6.10 9.12
N GLU A 36 -13.46 6.16 10.38
CA GLU A 36 -12.96 7.34 11.08
C GLU A 36 -11.51 7.71 10.68
N GLY A 37 -10.75 6.78 10.09
CA GLY A 37 -9.35 6.98 9.68
C GLY A 37 -8.31 6.93 10.80
N ASP A 38 -8.72 6.56 12.01
CA ASP A 38 -7.88 6.50 13.21
C ASP A 38 -7.22 5.13 13.41
N ALA A 39 -7.67 4.11 12.67
CA ALA A 39 -7.11 2.78 12.70
C ALA A 39 -6.97 2.18 11.29
N VAL A 40 -5.92 1.38 11.10
CA VAL A 40 -5.68 0.59 9.90
C VAL A 40 -5.20 -0.80 10.28
N ARG A 41 -5.70 -1.80 9.56
CA ARG A 41 -5.16 -3.16 9.58
C ARG A 41 -4.38 -3.40 8.30
N PHE A 42 -3.13 -3.82 8.45
CA PHE A 42 -2.26 -4.21 7.34
C PHE A 42 -2.06 -5.72 7.27
N GLU A 43 -1.99 -6.23 6.05
CA GLU A 43 -1.53 -7.58 5.73
C GLU A 43 -0.53 -7.48 4.56
N PHE A 44 0.57 -8.22 4.66
CA PHE A 44 1.64 -8.18 3.67
C PHE A 44 2.05 -9.59 3.22
N ASP A 45 2.03 -9.81 1.91
CA ASP A 45 2.58 -10.99 1.27
C ASP A 45 3.76 -10.60 0.37
N SER A 46 4.80 -11.43 0.38
CA SER A 46 5.82 -11.46 -0.66
C SER A 46 5.59 -12.67 -1.56
N ILE A 47 5.78 -12.54 -2.86
CA ILE A 47 5.73 -13.65 -3.81
C ILE A 47 7.14 -13.83 -4.37
N ASN A 48 7.71 -15.00 -4.20
CA ASN A 48 9.07 -15.31 -4.68
C ASN A 48 9.09 -15.74 -6.16
N GLU A 49 10.28 -16.03 -6.69
CA GLU A 49 10.47 -16.48 -8.08
C GLU A 49 9.69 -17.74 -8.46
N SER A 50 9.46 -18.64 -7.49
CA SER A 50 8.68 -19.86 -7.71
C SER A 50 7.16 -19.62 -7.67
N GLY A 51 6.73 -18.37 -7.46
CA GLY A 51 5.33 -17.99 -7.34
C GLY A 51 4.72 -18.29 -5.97
N GLU A 52 5.54 -18.67 -4.98
CA GLU A 52 5.08 -18.96 -3.62
C GLU A 52 4.89 -17.68 -2.81
N ALA A 53 3.73 -17.56 -2.16
CA ALA A 53 3.39 -16.44 -1.31
C ALA A 53 3.81 -16.71 0.15
N ASN A 54 4.53 -15.75 0.73
CA ASN A 54 5.00 -15.79 2.11
C ASN A 54 4.59 -14.52 2.85
N TRP A 55 3.99 -14.71 4.03
CA TRP A 55 3.58 -13.61 4.89
C TRP A 55 4.80 -12.97 5.54
N PHE A 56 4.78 -11.64 5.69
CA PHE A 56 5.79 -10.92 6.46
C PHE A 56 5.17 -9.78 7.27
N LEU A 57 5.94 -9.25 8.22
CA LEU A 57 5.53 -8.14 9.06
C LEU A 57 6.40 -6.93 8.76
N ALA A 58 5.77 -5.77 8.62
CA ALA A 58 6.47 -4.50 8.55
C ALA A 58 6.83 -4.00 9.97
N PRO A 59 7.99 -3.35 10.15
CA PRO A 59 8.34 -2.65 11.39
C PRO A 59 7.30 -1.61 11.81
N THR A 60 7.19 -1.32 13.10
CA THR A 60 6.20 -0.37 13.64
C THR A 60 6.32 1.03 13.00
N ASN A 61 7.53 1.53 12.79
CA ASN A 61 7.75 2.82 12.14
C ASN A 61 7.25 2.83 10.69
N VAL A 62 7.44 1.74 9.95
CA VAL A 62 6.93 1.58 8.57
C VAL A 62 5.40 1.56 8.58
N ASN A 63 4.77 0.82 9.50
CA ASN A 63 3.32 0.81 9.64
C ASN A 63 2.74 2.21 9.93
N SER A 64 3.40 2.98 10.81
CA SER A 64 3.00 4.37 11.09
C SER A 64 3.13 5.28 9.88
N GLU A 65 4.21 5.15 9.11
CA GLU A 65 4.39 5.93 7.89
C GLU A 65 3.38 5.56 6.80
N LEU A 66 3.13 4.25 6.60
CA LEU A 66 2.09 3.77 5.70
C LEU A 66 0.71 4.31 6.08
N MET A 67 0.35 4.32 7.37
CA MET A 67 -0.92 4.90 7.83
C MET A 67 -1.05 6.38 7.46
N ASN A 68 0.02 7.17 7.65
CA ASN A 68 0.02 8.59 7.28
C ASN A 68 -0.18 8.78 5.76
N LEU A 69 0.52 7.99 4.95
CA LEU A 69 0.40 8.03 3.49
C LEU A 69 -1.00 7.61 3.03
N LEU A 70 -1.60 6.59 3.65
CA LEU A 70 -2.94 6.14 3.34
C LEU A 70 -4.01 7.18 3.69
N ASN A 71 -3.89 7.85 4.83
CA ASN A 71 -4.76 8.96 5.18
C ASN A 71 -4.62 10.11 4.18
N GLU A 72 -3.40 10.49 3.83
CA GLU A 72 -3.14 11.52 2.83
C GLU A 72 -3.74 11.17 1.45
N HIS A 73 -3.59 9.91 1.04
CA HIS A 73 -4.17 9.41 -0.20
C HIS A 73 -5.69 9.48 -0.16
N ARG A 74 -6.32 9.07 0.95
CA ARG A 74 -7.77 9.13 1.11
C ARG A 74 -8.30 10.55 1.10
N ASP A 75 -7.64 11.46 1.82
CA ASP A 75 -8.00 12.87 1.89
C ASP A 75 -7.89 13.54 0.51
N PHE A 76 -6.89 13.17 -0.29
CA PHE A 76 -6.79 13.63 -1.67
C PHE A 76 -8.03 13.25 -2.48
N PHE A 77 -8.47 11.98 -2.47
CA PHE A 77 -9.67 11.56 -3.22
C PHE A 77 -10.94 12.22 -2.69
N VAL A 78 -11.08 12.36 -1.36
CA VAL A 78 -12.22 13.08 -0.74
C VAL A 78 -12.25 14.55 -1.18
N SER A 79 -11.10 15.21 -1.28
CA SER A 79 -11.01 16.59 -1.79
C SER A 79 -11.47 16.72 -3.25
N GLN A 80 -11.44 15.62 -4.00
CA GLN A 80 -11.94 15.53 -5.39
C GLN A 80 -13.41 15.04 -5.45
N ASN A 81 -14.16 15.13 -4.36
CA ASN A 81 -15.56 14.68 -4.23
C ASN A 81 -15.78 13.17 -4.41
N GLN A 82 -14.77 12.33 -4.18
CA GLN A 82 -14.94 10.88 -4.09
C GLN A 82 -15.30 10.48 -2.66
N PRO A 83 -16.08 9.41 -2.44
CA PRO A 83 -16.26 8.86 -1.10
C PRO A 83 -14.91 8.39 -0.53
N PRO A 84 -14.74 8.35 0.80
CA PRO A 84 -13.56 7.75 1.39
C PRO A 84 -13.56 6.24 1.12
N TRP A 85 -12.50 5.74 0.46
CA TRP A 85 -12.30 4.30 0.30
C TRP A 85 -12.02 3.64 1.65
N ARG A 86 -12.34 2.35 1.76
CA ARG A 86 -12.20 1.50 2.95
C ARG A 86 -11.06 0.50 2.85
N GLU A 87 -10.77 0.03 1.64
CA GLU A 87 -9.65 -0.90 1.41
C GLU A 87 -8.71 -0.37 0.33
N PHE A 88 -7.42 -0.48 0.60
CA PHE A 88 -6.32 -0.11 -0.29
C PHE A 88 -5.47 -1.35 -0.54
N ASN A 89 -5.64 -1.93 -1.73
CA ASN A 89 -4.90 -3.12 -2.14
C ASN A 89 -3.84 -2.71 -3.16
N PHE A 90 -2.58 -2.83 -2.76
CA PHE A 90 -1.43 -2.38 -3.52
C PHE A 90 -0.55 -3.57 -3.86
N THR A 91 -0.19 -3.70 -5.13
CA THR A 91 0.76 -4.73 -5.59
C THR A 91 1.92 -4.04 -6.27
N MET A 92 3.13 -4.27 -5.76
CA MET A 92 4.38 -3.87 -6.39
C MET A 92 4.98 -5.07 -7.11
N ASP A 93 5.29 -4.90 -8.40
CA ASP A 93 6.13 -5.80 -9.17
C ASP A 93 7.56 -5.26 -9.10
N VAL A 94 8.44 -6.02 -8.45
CA VAL A 94 9.80 -5.59 -8.13
C VAL A 94 10.66 -5.55 -9.40
N GLU A 95 10.46 -6.51 -10.30
CA GLU A 95 11.26 -6.61 -11.54
C GLU A 95 10.84 -5.58 -12.57
N ALA A 96 9.53 -5.35 -12.69
CA ALA A 96 8.99 -4.39 -13.64
C ALA A 96 9.05 -2.94 -13.14
N GLU A 97 9.42 -2.72 -11.86
CA GLU A 97 9.38 -1.44 -11.17
C GLU A 97 8.03 -0.72 -11.33
N LYS A 98 6.94 -1.51 -11.24
CA LYS A 98 5.57 -1.03 -11.46
C LYS A 98 4.70 -1.41 -10.30
N PHE A 99 3.68 -0.60 -10.05
CA PHE A 99 2.63 -0.94 -9.10
C PHE A 99 1.27 -0.97 -9.76
N SER A 100 0.36 -1.69 -9.11
CA SER A 100 -1.09 -1.61 -9.37
C SER A 100 -1.81 -1.34 -8.05
N LEU A 101 -2.89 -0.59 -8.14
CA LEU A 101 -3.71 -0.18 -7.01
C LEU A 101 -5.17 -0.56 -7.28
N LYS A 102 -5.82 -1.15 -6.28
CA LYS A 102 -7.26 -1.35 -6.25
C LYS A 102 -7.82 -0.77 -4.96
N LEU A 103 -8.69 0.23 -5.11
CA LEU A 103 -9.48 0.80 -4.02
C LEU A 103 -10.83 0.10 -3.93
N ASN A 104 -11.29 -0.13 -2.69
CA ASN A 104 -12.65 -0.59 -2.42
C ASN A 104 -13.37 0.42 -1.51
N TYR A 105 -14.65 0.68 -1.77
CA TYR A 105 -15.46 1.66 -1.04
C TYR A 105 -16.55 1.00 -0.19
N ASP A 106 -16.79 -0.29 -0.36
CA ASP A 106 -17.82 -1.06 0.35
C ASP A 106 -17.42 -1.44 1.79
#